data_AF-R0MFN3-F1
#
_entry.id   AF-R0MFN3-F1
#
_cell.length_a   1.000
_cell.length_b   1.000
_cell.length_c   1.000
_cell.angle_alpha   90.00
_cell.angle_beta   90.00
_cell.angle_gamma   90.00
#
_symmetry.space_group_name_H-M   'P 1'
#
loop_
_entity.id
_entity.type
_entity.pdbx_description
1 polymer ?
#
loop_
_entity_poly.entity_id
_entity_poly.type
_entity_poly.pdbx_seq_one_letter_code
_entity_poly.pdbx_strand_id
1 'polypeptide(L)'
;MHTPPATFSGYGLGLRREHYADFLEQVQPVDFVEVISENFMVDGGRPLDVLSRIRERHPVALHGVSMNIGGEGLDRDYLRRLRHLADRVDPLWVSDHLCWTGIAGFNSHDLLPLPYTEEALALVADNVKLAQDVLGRQLVLENPSTYLSFPDAALSEAGFLAELCARTD
;
A
#
# COMPACT_ATOMS: atom_id res chain seq x y z
N MET A 1 6.76 -6.37 -17.41
CA MET A 1 6.28 -7.30 -16.37
C MET A 1 6.81 -6.79 -15.05
N HIS A 2 5.93 -6.47 -14.12
CA HIS A 2 6.31 -5.99 -12.80
C HIS A 2 6.77 -7.16 -11.92
N THR A 3 7.62 -6.91 -10.92
CA THR A 3 8.02 -7.95 -9.96
C THR A 3 6.78 -8.42 -9.18
N PRO A 4 6.43 -9.73 -9.21
CA PRO A 4 5.29 -10.23 -8.48
C PRO A 4 5.52 -10.18 -6.95
N PRO A 5 4.46 -10.17 -6.12
CA PRO A 5 4.59 -10.21 -4.68
C PRO A 5 5.32 -11.48 -4.24
N ALA A 6 6.23 -11.37 -3.26
CA ALA A 6 6.88 -12.55 -2.71
C ALA A 6 5.85 -13.47 -2.05
N THR A 7 5.92 -14.78 -2.32
CA THR A 7 5.22 -15.77 -1.52
C THR A 7 5.95 -15.92 -0.19
N PHE A 8 5.21 -15.79 0.92
CA PHE A 8 5.78 -15.80 2.25
C PHE A 8 4.95 -16.70 3.17
N SER A 9 5.63 -17.51 3.98
CA SER A 9 5.00 -18.39 4.96
C SER A 9 5.62 -18.11 6.31
N GLY A 10 4.95 -17.27 7.10
CA GLY A 10 5.41 -16.77 8.38
C GLY A 10 4.42 -15.77 8.94
N TYR A 11 4.77 -15.14 10.06
CA TYR A 11 3.97 -14.09 10.69
C TYR A 11 4.81 -12.84 10.92
N GLY A 12 4.13 -11.70 10.89
CA GLY A 12 4.78 -10.40 11.04
C GLY A 12 4.15 -9.56 12.12
N LEU A 13 4.79 -8.43 12.38
CA LEU A 13 4.33 -7.42 13.33
C LEU A 13 4.26 -6.05 12.65
N GLY A 14 3.16 -5.34 12.88
CA GLY A 14 3.09 -3.91 12.59
C GLY A 14 4.06 -3.14 13.49
N LEU A 15 5.12 -2.59 12.90
CA LEU A 15 6.15 -1.89 13.64
C LEU A 15 5.66 -0.49 14.05
N ARG A 16 5.81 -0.18 15.33
CA ARG A 16 5.46 1.11 15.96
C ARG A 16 6.68 1.67 16.67
N ARG A 17 6.66 2.96 17.02
CA ARG A 17 7.83 3.65 17.60
C ARG A 17 8.28 3.04 18.92
N GLU A 18 7.32 2.55 19.69
CA GLU A 18 7.50 1.86 20.96
C GLU A 18 8.35 0.59 20.80
N HIS A 19 8.27 -0.06 19.64
CA HIS A 19 9.02 -1.28 19.34
C HIS A 19 10.47 -1.01 18.91
N TYR A 20 10.83 0.23 18.53
CA TYR A 20 12.11 0.50 17.89
C TYR A 20 13.32 0.15 18.76
N ALA A 21 13.26 0.43 20.06
CA ALA A 21 14.38 0.11 20.95
C ALA A 21 14.68 -1.40 20.94
N ASP A 22 13.65 -2.22 21.13
CA ASP A 22 13.77 -3.68 21.17
C ASP A 22 14.26 -4.26 19.84
N PHE A 23 13.75 -3.76 18.73
CA PHE A 23 14.19 -4.17 17.39
C PHE A 23 15.59 -3.67 17.05
N LEU A 24 16.07 -2.57 17.63
CA LEU A 24 17.44 -2.08 17.41
C LEU A 24 18.48 -2.79 18.28
N GLU A 25 18.06 -3.28 19.44
CA GLU A 25 18.93 -4.00 20.40
C GLU A 25 19.16 -5.45 19.97
N GLN A 26 18.11 -6.15 19.56
CA GLN A 26 18.18 -7.58 19.21
C GLN A 26 17.22 -7.96 18.09
N VAL A 27 17.42 -9.16 17.54
CA VAL A 27 16.50 -9.77 16.57
C VAL A 27 15.25 -10.22 17.32
N GLN A 28 14.08 -9.83 16.81
CA GLN A 28 12.80 -10.23 17.40
C GLN A 28 12.27 -11.52 16.77
N PRO A 29 11.48 -12.35 17.48
CA PRO A 29 10.94 -13.60 16.95
C PRO A 29 9.75 -13.34 16.04
N VAL A 30 9.97 -12.64 14.92
CA VAL A 30 8.99 -12.40 13.85
C VAL A 30 9.66 -12.55 12.50
N ASP A 31 8.92 -13.04 11.51
CA ASP A 31 9.47 -13.37 10.20
C ASP A 31 9.56 -12.14 9.28
N PHE A 32 8.72 -11.13 9.52
CA PHE A 32 8.80 -9.82 8.87
C PHE A 32 8.20 -8.72 9.74
N VAL A 33 8.43 -7.46 9.35
CA VAL A 33 7.75 -6.31 9.94
C VAL A 33 7.02 -5.51 8.87
N GLU A 34 5.88 -4.94 9.23
CA GLU A 34 5.16 -4.00 8.38
C GLU A 34 5.33 -2.57 8.91
N VAL A 35 5.54 -1.62 8.00
CA VAL A 35 5.61 -0.19 8.34
C VAL A 35 4.63 0.62 7.51
N ILE A 36 4.13 1.71 8.09
CA ILE A 36 3.39 2.73 7.34
C ILE A 36 4.39 3.53 6.51
N SER A 37 4.30 3.43 5.19
CA SER A 37 5.27 3.94 4.22
C SER A 37 5.54 5.44 4.41
N GLU A 38 4.49 6.22 4.63
CA GLU A 38 4.51 7.68 4.75
C GLU A 38 5.36 8.17 5.92
N ASN A 39 5.48 7.37 6.99
CA ASN A 39 6.36 7.70 8.12
C ASN A 39 7.85 7.70 7.74
N PHE A 40 8.19 7.14 6.57
CA PHE A 40 9.55 6.97 6.08
C PHE A 40 9.79 7.62 4.72
N MET A 41 8.78 8.28 4.12
CA MET A 41 8.93 9.09 2.89
C MET A 41 9.56 10.46 3.17
N VAL A 42 10.72 10.45 3.83
CA VAL A 42 11.50 11.63 4.20
C VAL A 42 12.88 11.58 3.53
N ASP A 43 13.55 12.73 3.40
CA ASP A 43 14.87 12.78 2.75
C ASP A 43 15.99 12.09 3.56
N GLY A 44 15.78 11.87 4.86
CA GLY A 44 16.79 11.30 5.74
C GLY A 44 16.42 11.31 7.22
N GLY A 45 17.46 11.19 8.06
CA GLY A 45 17.34 11.31 9.50
C GLY A 45 16.97 10.00 10.21
N ARG A 46 16.61 10.14 11.49
CA ARG A 46 16.37 9.01 12.40
C ARG A 46 15.36 7.98 11.86
N PRO A 47 14.21 8.35 11.24
CA PRO A 47 13.26 7.35 10.74
C PRO A 47 13.90 6.38 9.74
N LEU A 48 14.63 6.90 8.75
CA LEU A 48 15.28 6.08 7.74
C LEU A 48 16.48 5.29 8.28
N ASP A 49 17.23 5.84 9.25
CA ASP A 49 18.30 5.10 9.94
C ASP A 49 17.73 3.88 10.68
N VAL A 50 16.67 4.08 11.46
CA VAL A 50 15.99 3.01 12.19
C VAL A 50 15.48 1.95 11.21
N LEU A 51 14.78 2.35 10.15
CA LEU A 51 14.24 1.40 9.17
C LEU A 51 15.35 0.61 8.48
N SER A 52 16.47 1.26 8.11
CA SER A 52 17.60 0.59 7.47
C SER A 52 18.19 -0.49 8.39
N ARG A 53 18.42 -0.16 9.67
CA ARG A 53 18.96 -1.10 10.68
C ARG A 53 18.02 -2.24 11.05
N ILE A 54 16.71 -2.04 10.90
CA ILE A 54 15.71 -3.11 11.07
C ILE A 54 15.68 -3.99 9.82
N ARG A 55 15.71 -3.40 8.62
CA ARG A 55 15.73 -4.11 7.34
C ARG A 55 16.93 -5.04 7.16
N GLU A 56 18.06 -4.72 7.79
CA GLU A 56 19.25 -5.59 7.85
C GLU A 56 18.97 -6.95 8.51
N ARG A 57 17.99 -7.02 9.42
CA ARG A 57 17.69 -8.19 10.24
C ARG A 57 16.31 -8.80 9.99
N HIS A 58 15.39 -8.03 9.43
CA HIS A 58 14.02 -8.46 9.15
C HIS A 58 13.60 -8.00 7.74
N PRO A 59 12.95 -8.87 6.94
CA PRO A 59 12.17 -8.43 5.80
C PRO A 59 11.15 -7.36 6.20
N VAL A 60 10.89 -6.42 5.30
CA VAL A 60 9.96 -5.31 5.53
C VAL A 60 8.84 -5.35 4.49
N ALA A 61 7.60 -5.16 4.93
CA ALA A 61 6.47 -4.81 4.08
C ALA A 61 6.18 -3.31 4.22
N LEU A 62 5.91 -2.65 3.10
CA LEU A 62 5.49 -1.25 3.04
C LEU A 62 3.98 -1.21 2.85
N HIS A 63 3.27 -0.61 3.79
CA HIS A 63 1.83 -0.41 3.71
C HIS A 63 1.53 1.10 3.68
N GLY A 64 0.84 1.55 2.65
CA GLY A 64 0.43 2.94 2.47
C GLY A 64 -0.98 3.19 2.99
N VAL A 65 -1.25 4.44 3.36
CA VAL A 65 -2.56 4.90 3.83
C VAL A 65 -3.09 6.11 3.03
N SER A 66 -2.35 6.55 2.01
CA SER A 66 -2.59 7.85 1.34
C SER A 66 -2.62 7.78 -0.18
N MET A 67 -2.42 6.62 -0.83
CA MET A 67 -2.32 6.56 -2.29
C MET A 67 -3.60 7.00 -3.01
N ASN A 68 -4.77 6.82 -2.38
CA ASN A 68 -6.08 7.17 -2.95
C ASN A 68 -6.36 6.45 -4.29
N ILE A 69 -6.22 5.12 -4.32
CA ILE A 69 -6.34 4.35 -5.57
C ILE A 69 -7.72 4.49 -6.25
N GLY A 70 -8.75 4.82 -5.47
CA GLY A 70 -10.09 5.11 -5.93
C GLY A 70 -10.35 6.53 -6.41
N GLY A 71 -9.35 7.42 -6.36
CA GLY A 71 -9.48 8.83 -6.73
C GLY A 71 -9.27 9.10 -8.22
N GLU A 72 -9.66 10.30 -8.67
CA GLU A 72 -9.41 10.78 -10.03
C GLU A 72 -7.92 11.08 -10.26
N GLY A 73 -7.17 10.04 -10.63
CA GLY A 73 -5.72 10.09 -10.84
C GLY A 73 -4.90 10.04 -9.55
N LEU A 74 -3.62 9.70 -9.70
CA LEU A 74 -2.68 9.53 -8.58
C LEU A 74 -1.71 10.71 -8.46
N ASP A 75 -1.35 11.06 -7.22
CA ASP A 75 -0.27 12.01 -6.95
C ASP A 75 1.08 11.42 -7.38
N ARG A 76 1.64 11.98 -8.46
CA ARG A 76 2.92 11.53 -9.03
C ARG A 76 4.11 11.80 -8.10
N ASP A 77 4.08 12.85 -7.29
CA ASP A 77 5.15 13.13 -6.34
C ASP A 77 5.10 12.16 -5.16
N TYR A 78 3.90 11.80 -4.69
CA TYR A 78 3.72 10.70 -3.74
C TYR A 78 4.29 9.39 -4.29
N LEU A 79 3.93 8.99 -5.51
CA LEU A 79 4.44 7.76 -6.12
C LEU A 79 5.97 7.76 -6.28
N ARG A 80 6.59 8.91 -6.59
CA ARG A 80 8.05 9.04 -6.65
C ARG A 80 8.70 8.87 -5.27
N ARG A 81 8.13 9.46 -4.22
CA ARG A 81 8.63 9.27 -2.84
C ARG A 81 8.49 7.81 -2.39
N LEU A 82 7.35 7.19 -2.67
CA LEU A 82 7.11 5.77 -2.39
C LEU A 82 8.09 4.88 -3.18
N ARG A 83 8.32 5.17 -4.45
CA ARG A 83 9.32 4.46 -5.28
C ARG A 83 10.71 4.56 -4.67
N HIS A 84 11.13 5.76 -4.29
CA HIS A 84 12.44 5.96 -3.67
C HIS A 84 12.60 5.16 -2.36
N LEU A 85 11.56 5.15 -1.52
CA LEU A 85 11.55 4.33 -0.31
C LEU A 85 11.59 2.83 -0.63
N ALA A 86 10.79 2.37 -1.60
CA ALA A 86 10.76 0.98 -2.02
C ALA A 86 12.10 0.50 -2.58
N ASP A 87 12.78 1.32 -3.40
CA ASP A 87 14.12 1.01 -3.92
C ASP A 87 15.16 0.89 -2.80
N ARG A 88 15.04 1.70 -1.74
CA ARG A 88 15.94 1.66 -0.58
C ARG A 88 15.68 0.45 0.31
N VAL A 89 14.41 0.13 0.55
CA VAL A 89 13.99 -0.89 1.51
C VAL A 89 14.01 -2.29 0.89
N ASP A 90 13.81 -2.40 -0.43
CA ASP A 90 13.57 -3.66 -1.13
C ASP A 90 12.55 -4.53 -0.37
N PRO A 91 11.27 -4.10 -0.33
CA PRO A 91 10.27 -4.70 0.53
C PRO A 91 9.67 -5.97 -0.08
N LEU A 92 9.13 -6.84 0.79
CA LEU A 92 8.32 -7.99 0.38
C LEU A 92 7.15 -7.53 -0.49
N TRP A 93 6.39 -6.58 0.03
CA TRP A 93 5.18 -6.03 -0.59
C TRP A 93 5.16 -4.52 -0.48
N VAL A 94 4.54 -3.89 -1.46
CA VAL A 94 4.01 -2.53 -1.35
C VAL A 94 2.50 -2.68 -1.44
N SER A 95 1.79 -2.25 -0.40
CA SER A 95 0.34 -2.31 -0.33
C SER A 95 -0.29 -0.95 -0.02
N ASP A 96 -1.56 -0.79 -0.35
CA ASP A 96 -2.40 0.33 0.08
C ASP A 96 -3.88 -0.13 0.07
N HIS A 97 -4.78 0.75 0.50
CA HIS A 97 -6.21 0.44 0.62
C HIS A 97 -6.95 0.65 -0.70
N LEU A 98 -7.86 -0.28 -1.02
CA LEU A 98 -8.85 -0.10 -2.07
C LEU A 98 -9.97 0.83 -1.58
N CYS A 99 -9.70 2.14 -1.62
CA CYS A 99 -10.65 3.14 -1.15
C CYS A 99 -10.48 4.48 -1.88
N TRP A 100 -11.43 5.37 -1.61
CA TRP A 100 -11.33 6.78 -1.93
C TRP A 100 -11.00 7.57 -0.65
N THR A 101 -9.95 8.38 -0.67
CA THR A 101 -9.53 9.21 0.48
C THR A 101 -9.72 10.71 0.24
N GLY A 102 -10.38 11.09 -0.87
CA GLY A 102 -10.82 12.47 -1.14
C GLY A 102 -10.63 12.95 -2.59
N ILE A 103 -11.04 14.19 -2.87
CA ILE A 103 -11.11 14.80 -4.22
C ILE A 103 -10.47 16.19 -4.25
N ALA A 104 -9.86 16.55 -5.38
CA ALA A 104 -9.39 17.90 -5.69
C ALA A 104 -8.53 18.55 -4.58
N GLY A 105 -7.64 17.78 -3.96
CA GLY A 105 -6.73 18.24 -2.90
C GLY A 105 -7.32 18.23 -1.49
N PHE A 106 -8.59 17.83 -1.32
CA PHE A 106 -9.15 17.50 -0.02
C PHE A 106 -8.85 16.04 0.31
N ASN A 107 -8.28 15.79 1.49
CA ASN A 107 -8.12 14.45 2.07
C ASN A 107 -9.14 14.29 3.20
N SER A 108 -10.01 13.28 3.12
CA SER A 108 -11.01 12.99 4.14
C SER A 108 -10.41 12.40 5.42
N HIS A 109 -9.19 11.86 5.32
CA HIS A 109 -8.56 10.98 6.32
C HIS A 109 -9.36 9.70 6.63
N ASP A 110 -10.40 9.43 5.84
CA ASP A 110 -11.26 8.26 5.94
C ASP A 110 -11.07 7.36 4.71
N LEU A 111 -11.22 6.05 4.91
CA LEU A 111 -11.25 5.05 3.83
C LEU A 111 -12.67 4.98 3.26
N LEU A 112 -13.03 5.91 2.37
CA LEU A 112 -14.38 5.99 1.83
C LEU A 112 -14.65 4.81 0.88
N PRO A 113 -15.85 4.21 0.95
CA PRO A 113 -16.19 3.03 0.17
C PRO A 113 -16.31 3.38 -1.31
N LEU A 114 -15.95 2.44 -2.17
CA LEU A 114 -16.10 2.57 -3.62
C LEU A 114 -17.49 2.11 -4.08
N PRO A 115 -18.08 2.80 -5.06
CA PRO A 115 -19.21 2.24 -5.77
C PRO A 115 -18.69 1.08 -6.64
N TYR A 116 -19.23 -0.14 -6.47
CA TYR A 116 -18.85 -1.30 -7.28
C TYR A 116 -19.50 -1.26 -8.68
N THR A 117 -19.23 -0.19 -9.41
CA THR A 117 -19.64 0.04 -10.80
C THR A 117 -18.51 -0.30 -11.76
N GLU A 118 -18.85 -0.50 -13.03
CA GLU A 118 -17.85 -0.72 -14.09
C GLU A 118 -16.94 0.51 -14.29
N GLU A 119 -17.48 1.71 -14.11
CA GLU A 119 -16.73 2.97 -14.20
C GLU A 119 -15.67 3.06 -13.10
N ALA A 120 -16.04 2.80 -11.85
CA ALA A 120 -15.09 2.78 -10.74
C ALA A 120 -14.04 1.70 -10.91
N LEU A 121 -14.43 0.52 -11.41
CA LEU A 121 -13.51 -0.56 -11.70
C LEU A 121 -12.47 -0.16 -12.76
N ALA A 122 -12.91 0.48 -13.86
CA ALA A 122 -12.01 0.96 -14.90
C ALA A 122 -11.02 2.00 -14.35
N LEU A 123 -11.52 2.98 -13.59
CA LEU A 123 -10.70 4.02 -12.97
C LEU A 123 -9.66 3.42 -12.01
N VAL A 124 -10.07 2.51 -11.12
CA VAL A 124 -9.14 1.86 -10.18
C VAL A 124 -8.12 1.02 -10.94
N ALA A 125 -8.52 0.26 -11.96
CA ALA A 125 -7.60 -0.55 -12.75
C ALA A 125 -6.52 0.33 -13.45
N ASP A 126 -6.91 1.48 -13.98
CA ASP A 126 -5.97 2.42 -14.60
C ASP A 126 -5.00 3.02 -13.57
N ASN A 127 -5.50 3.37 -12.38
CA ASN A 127 -4.67 3.85 -11.27
C ASN A 127 -3.69 2.77 -10.79
N VAL A 128 -4.13 1.52 -10.64
CA VAL A 128 -3.25 0.39 -10.26
C VAL A 128 -2.14 0.22 -11.28
N LYS A 129 -2.46 0.20 -12.58
CA LYS A 129 -1.45 0.10 -13.64
C LYS A 129 -0.44 1.23 -13.57
N LEU A 130 -0.91 2.47 -13.42
CA LEU A 130 -0.05 3.64 -13.26
C LEU A 130 0.88 3.50 -12.04
N ALA A 131 0.34 3.10 -10.90
CA ALA A 131 1.12 2.90 -9.68
C ALA A 131 2.18 1.80 -9.89
N GLN A 132 1.80 0.64 -10.44
CA GLN A 132 2.71 -0.46 -10.71
C GLN A 132 3.82 -0.07 -11.70
N ASP A 133 3.49 0.71 -12.74
CA ASP A 133 4.46 1.21 -13.71
C ASP A 133 5.50 2.13 -13.07
N VAL A 134 5.07 3.06 -12.20
CA VAL A 134 5.98 3.94 -11.48
C VAL A 134 6.81 3.17 -10.45
N LEU A 135 6.18 2.27 -9.70
CA LEU A 135 6.81 1.46 -8.66
C LEU A 135 7.71 0.35 -9.22
N GLY A 136 7.50 -0.05 -10.49
CA GLY A 136 8.20 -1.16 -11.14
C GLY A 136 7.90 -2.53 -10.52
N ARG A 137 6.82 -2.66 -9.75
CA ARG A 137 6.45 -3.88 -9.02
C ARG A 137 4.93 -3.99 -8.86
N GLN A 138 4.45 -5.21 -8.71
CA GLN A 138 3.02 -5.45 -8.53
C GLN A 138 2.57 -4.91 -7.17
N LEU A 139 1.41 -4.27 -7.15
CA LEU A 139 0.82 -3.67 -5.95
C LEU A 139 -0.07 -4.71 -5.26
N VAL A 140 -0.07 -4.72 -3.93
CA VAL A 140 -1.04 -5.48 -3.13
C VAL A 140 -2.14 -4.53 -2.66
N LEU A 141 -3.40 -4.85 -2.89
CA LEU A 141 -4.51 -4.02 -2.41
C LEU A 141 -5.19 -4.68 -1.22
N GLU A 142 -5.29 -3.92 -0.13
CA GLU A 142 -6.13 -4.29 1.00
C GLU A 142 -7.59 -3.96 0.68
N ASN A 143 -8.48 -4.92 0.91
CA ASN A 143 -9.91 -4.69 0.86
C ASN A 143 -10.40 -4.18 2.24
N PRO A 144 -10.75 -2.89 2.38
CA PRO A 144 -11.23 -2.36 3.65
C PRO A 144 -12.68 -2.78 3.92
N SER A 145 -13.09 -2.75 5.19
CA SER A 145 -14.50 -2.95 5.54
C SER A 145 -15.38 -1.85 4.92
N THR A 146 -16.40 -2.24 4.15
CA THR A 146 -17.40 -1.28 3.66
C THR A 146 -18.54 -1.10 4.66
N TYR A 147 -18.96 0.15 4.87
CA TYR A 147 -20.08 0.51 5.76
C TYR A 147 -21.29 1.08 4.99
N LEU A 148 -21.21 1.11 3.65
CA LEU A 148 -22.28 1.62 2.79
C LEU A 148 -22.34 0.83 1.48
N SER A 149 -23.57 0.55 1.05
CA SER A 149 -23.84 -0.04 -0.27
C SER A 149 -24.42 1.03 -1.19
N PHE A 150 -23.89 1.11 -2.41
CA PHE A 150 -24.40 2.03 -3.43
C PHE A 150 -25.53 1.37 -4.22
N PRO A 151 -26.66 2.07 -4.47
CA PRO A 151 -27.78 1.51 -5.23
C PRO A 151 -27.42 1.05 -6.64
N ASP A 152 -26.46 1.74 -7.27
CA ASP A 152 -26.03 1.50 -8.65
C ASP A 152 -24.90 0.47 -8.76
N ALA A 153 -24.60 -0.28 -7.69
CA ALA A 153 -23.57 -1.32 -7.71
C ALA A 153 -23.91 -2.41 -8.75
N ALA A 154 -23.07 -2.51 -9.77
CA ALA A 154 -23.19 -3.48 -10.86
C ALA A 154 -22.55 -4.83 -10.50
N LEU A 155 -21.57 -4.82 -9.60
CA LEU A 155 -20.79 -5.96 -9.18
C LEU A 155 -20.95 -6.20 -7.66
N SER A 156 -20.85 -7.46 -7.24
CA SER A 156 -20.58 -7.76 -5.83
C SER A 156 -19.16 -7.35 -5.48
N GLU A 157 -18.87 -7.13 -4.20
CA GLU A 157 -17.51 -6.85 -3.71
C GLU A 157 -16.50 -7.90 -4.20
N ALA A 158 -16.81 -9.18 -4.04
CA ALA A 158 -15.97 -10.27 -4.53
C ALA A 158 -15.81 -10.25 -6.06
N GLY A 159 -16.86 -9.90 -6.80
CA GLY A 159 -16.81 -9.77 -8.25
C GLY A 159 -15.93 -8.60 -8.70
N PHE A 160 -16.04 -7.47 -8.02
CA PHE A 160 -15.21 -6.29 -8.27
C PHE A 160 -13.73 -6.61 -8.04
N LEU A 161 -13.38 -7.26 -6.93
CA LEU A 161 -12.00 -7.64 -6.61
C LEU A 161 -11.43 -8.65 -7.60
N ALA A 162 -12.20 -9.69 -7.96
CA ALA A 162 -11.75 -10.70 -8.92
C ALA A 162 -11.46 -10.09 -10.30
N GLU A 163 -12.35 -9.22 -10.77
CA GLU A 163 -12.19 -8.55 -12.05
C GLU A 163 -11.05 -7.51 -12.02
N LEU A 164 -10.87 -6.82 -10.89
CA LEU A 164 -9.75 -5.89 -10.70
C LEU A 164 -8.41 -6.63 -10.84
N CYS A 165 -8.22 -7.74 -10.10
CA CYS A 165 -7.00 -8.55 -10.22
C CYS A 165 -6.75 -9.00 -11.67
N ALA A 166 -7.76 -9.54 -12.34
CA ALA A 166 -7.65 -10.01 -13.73
C ALA A 166 -7.23 -8.91 -14.72
N ARG A 167 -7.58 -7.64 -14.45
CA ARG A 167 -7.23 -6.49 -15.30
C ARG A 167 -5.85 -5.90 -15.02
N THR A 168 -5.25 -6.21 -13.86
CA THR A 168 -4.05 -5.52 -13.35
C THR A 168 -2.86 -6.43 -13.04
N ASP A 169 -2.98 -7.74 -13.29
CA ASP A 169 -1.89 -8.71 -13.20
C ASP A 169 -0.68 -8.38 -14.09
#